data_AF-A0AAD8ES87-F1
#
_entry.id   AF-A0AAD8ES87-F1
#
_cell.length_a   1.000
_cell.length_b   1.000
_cell.length_c   1.000
_cell.angle_alpha   90.00
_cell.angle_beta   90.00
_cell.angle_gamma   90.00
#
_symmetry.space_group_name_H-M   'P 1'
#
loop_
_entity.id
_entity.type
_entity.pdbx_description
1 polymer ?
#
loop_
_entity_poly.entity_id
_entity_poly.type
_entity_poly.pdbx_seq_one_letter_code
_entity_poly.pdbx_strand_id
1 'polypeptide(L)'
;YTSTLMNSKFILRGTVGCSSICSSSSICQVNYLAIQTSYGKNEEFFLFAAIIDATMIDKKLGDKPLFFEISIGNAGNSLDGHNETSKDISESDSDENLETVTTSAPSWQSTTSPAKPMTNDHIYHFLPYWDDKPCMHVRSVWPDYRRRMYNSNIIARIVDKLEEGLSEVHSLSEIEDPNVERSLRNVLEELSMGCLRFISITKGNGSSAGMGKTKLDKERIKLCQREIEHIGNMARNLKALVTKNSFKERYKTAQTYLQKLRFLIEDAQQALPDVFVWAISSGKRTAYQRIPARDLIYSIVDEECGRDCSRVQTLFLKLPGKRGVGPSGWTIQAKLQIYMWLGLVKHKKNFVNGLPKGYEVSHEIKNAERPRSMPPSIIHYIEKHLCDLLRHSVFVY
;
A
#
# COMPACT_ATOMS: atom_id res chain seq x y z
N TYR A 1 6.02 8.83 -45.63
CA TYR A 1 7.15 8.05 -46.14
C TYR A 1 7.98 7.57 -44.95
N THR A 2 8.08 6.23 -44.82
CA THR A 2 9.03 5.42 -44.00
C THR A 2 9.16 5.74 -42.50
N SER A 3 8.45 5.07 -41.58
CA SER A 3 8.68 3.71 -41.02
C SER A 3 10.05 3.52 -40.35
N THR A 4 10.08 3.24 -39.04
CA THR A 4 10.84 2.11 -38.44
C THR A 4 10.30 1.83 -37.03
N LEU A 5 9.76 0.62 -36.85
CA LEU A 5 9.48 -0.03 -35.57
C LEU A 5 10.80 -0.30 -34.83
N MET A 6 10.85 -0.07 -33.51
CA MET A 6 11.75 -0.83 -32.63
C MET A 6 10.96 -1.52 -31.52
N ASN A 7 10.80 -2.82 -31.72
CA ASN A 7 10.59 -3.81 -30.66
C ASN A 7 11.90 -3.98 -29.89
N SER A 8 11.85 -3.98 -28.56
CA SER A 8 12.91 -4.58 -27.74
C SER A 8 12.29 -5.34 -26.56
N LYS A 9 12.20 -6.66 -26.77
CA LYS A 9 12.16 -7.68 -25.72
C LYS A 9 13.43 -7.54 -24.88
N PHE A 10 13.32 -7.36 -23.57
CA PHE A 10 14.39 -7.74 -22.64
C PHE A 10 13.93 -8.97 -21.88
N ILE A 11 14.41 -10.12 -22.36
CA ILE A 11 14.40 -11.41 -21.67
C ILE A 11 15.72 -11.46 -20.91
N LEU A 12 15.66 -11.51 -19.58
CA LEU A 12 16.83 -11.81 -18.75
C LEU A 12 17.08 -13.34 -18.81
N ARG A 13 18.05 -13.73 -19.64
CA ARG A 13 18.80 -14.99 -19.51
C ARG A 13 20.27 -14.61 -19.53
N GLY A 14 21.03 -15.02 -18.51
CA GLY A 14 22.48 -14.87 -18.51
C GLY A 14 23.13 -14.89 -17.14
N THR A 15 23.11 -16.04 -16.47
CA THR A 15 24.22 -16.45 -15.60
C THR A 15 25.32 -17.03 -16.50
N VAL A 16 26.43 -16.32 -16.70
CA VAL A 16 27.76 -16.92 -16.95
C VAL A 16 28.84 -15.94 -16.47
N GLY A 17 29.65 -16.41 -15.52
CA GLY A 17 31.09 -16.18 -15.37
C GLY A 17 31.67 -14.78 -15.57
N CYS A 18 32.10 -14.18 -14.46
CA CYS A 18 33.26 -13.28 -14.48
C CYS A 18 34.21 -13.68 -13.35
N SER A 19 34.81 -14.87 -13.49
CA SER A 19 36.10 -15.17 -12.88
C SER A 19 37.19 -14.43 -13.66
N SER A 20 38.18 -13.92 -12.93
CA SER A 20 39.43 -13.27 -13.39
C SER A 20 39.29 -11.93 -14.12
N ILE A 21 39.41 -10.83 -13.36
CA ILE A 21 40.49 -9.82 -13.44
C ILE A 21 40.26 -8.85 -12.26
N CYS A 22 41.06 -8.97 -11.20
CA CYS A 22 41.38 -7.87 -10.27
C CYS A 22 42.42 -8.36 -9.25
N SER A 23 43.68 -8.36 -9.68
CA SER A 23 44.84 -8.39 -8.78
C SER A 23 45.07 -6.98 -8.23
N SER A 24 44.36 -6.62 -7.16
CA SER A 24 44.76 -5.59 -6.18
C SER A 24 43.79 -5.59 -5.00
N SER A 25 44.17 -6.30 -3.94
CA SER A 25 43.36 -6.68 -2.79
C SER A 25 43.04 -5.58 -1.78
N SER A 26 43.32 -4.29 -2.07
CA SER A 26 43.11 -3.21 -1.10
C SER A 26 42.02 -2.19 -1.48
N ILE A 27 41.59 -2.14 -2.75
CA ILE A 27 40.60 -1.15 -3.23
C ILE A 27 39.17 -1.72 -3.23
N CYS A 28 39.01 -3.03 -3.44
CA CYS A 28 37.68 -3.67 -3.49
C CYS A 28 37.02 -3.83 -2.10
N GLN A 29 37.81 -3.89 -1.03
CA GLN A 29 37.29 -4.16 0.32
C GLN A 29 36.64 -2.91 0.94
N VAL A 30 37.15 -1.71 0.63
CA VAL A 30 36.59 -0.42 1.09
C VAL A 30 35.23 -0.14 0.45
N ASN A 31 35.02 -0.55 -0.81
CA ASN A 31 33.73 -0.37 -1.49
C ASN A 31 32.66 -1.38 -1.04
N TYR A 32 33.02 -2.63 -0.74
CA TYR A 32 32.04 -3.62 -0.30
C TYR A 32 31.43 -3.29 1.07
N LEU A 33 32.25 -2.81 2.02
CA LEU A 33 31.80 -2.36 3.34
C LEU A 33 30.98 -1.05 3.30
N ALA A 34 31.34 -0.11 2.41
CA ALA A 34 30.56 1.12 2.20
C ALA A 34 29.19 0.84 1.55
N ILE A 35 29.11 -0.21 0.72
CA ILE A 35 27.87 -0.67 0.08
C ILE A 35 26.99 -1.42 1.11
N GLN A 36 27.54 -2.26 1.98
CA GLN A 36 26.77 -2.94 3.05
C GLN A 36 26.18 -1.96 4.09
N THR A 37 26.90 -0.91 4.46
CA THR A 37 26.41 0.10 5.44
C THR A 37 25.31 1.01 4.89
N SER A 38 25.14 1.07 3.56
CA SER A 38 24.11 1.85 2.88
C SER A 38 22.84 1.06 2.56
N TYR A 39 22.88 -0.28 2.62
CA TYR A 39 21.66 -1.10 2.61
C TYR A 39 20.97 -1.04 3.97
N GLY A 40 19.64 -0.85 3.94
CA GLY A 40 18.81 -0.93 5.15
C GLY A 40 18.95 -2.29 5.80
N LYS A 41 18.92 -2.34 7.14
CA LYS A 41 18.77 -3.61 7.85
C LYS A 41 17.51 -4.30 7.32
N ASN A 42 17.63 -5.58 7.01
CA ASN A 42 16.48 -6.39 6.62
C ASN A 42 15.54 -6.55 7.83
N GLU A 43 14.26 -6.28 7.61
CA GLU A 43 13.21 -6.45 8.60
C GLU A 43 12.12 -7.37 8.03
N GLU A 44 11.44 -8.08 8.92
CA GLU A 44 10.34 -8.98 8.54
C GLU A 44 9.02 -8.20 8.52
N PHE A 45 8.38 -8.22 7.35
CA PHE A 45 7.09 -7.61 7.09
C PHE A 45 5.98 -8.68 7.09
N PHE A 46 4.83 -8.29 7.62
CA PHE A 46 3.60 -9.06 7.65
C PHE A 46 2.54 -8.33 6.84
N LEU A 47 2.00 -9.02 5.84
CA LEU A 47 0.84 -8.60 5.05
C LEU A 47 -0.35 -9.45 5.46
N PHE A 48 -1.46 -8.80 5.79
CA PHE A 48 -2.74 -9.44 6.09
C PHE A 48 -3.82 -8.86 5.19
N ALA A 49 -4.74 -9.71 4.73
CA ALA A 49 -5.93 -9.29 4.01
C ALA A 49 -7.15 -10.13 4.45
N ALA A 50 -8.33 -9.50 4.47
CA ALA A 50 -9.61 -10.19 4.66
C ALA A 50 -10.61 -9.72 3.60
N ILE A 51 -11.21 -10.64 2.86
CA ILE A 51 -12.23 -10.28 1.86
C ILE A 51 -13.59 -10.22 2.56
N ILE A 52 -14.14 -9.01 2.61
CA ILE A 52 -15.45 -8.74 3.21
C ILE A 52 -16.57 -9.16 2.25
N ASP A 53 -16.40 -8.86 0.96
CA ASP A 53 -17.35 -9.21 -0.08
C ASP A 53 -16.66 -9.35 -1.45
N ALA A 54 -17.21 -10.20 -2.30
CA ALA A 54 -16.77 -10.43 -3.67
C ALA A 54 -17.98 -10.53 -4.60
N THR A 55 -18.27 -9.45 -5.30
CA THR A 55 -19.44 -9.25 -6.16
C THR A 55 -19.04 -8.81 -7.56
N MET A 56 -20.03 -8.61 -8.45
CA MET A 56 -19.80 -8.19 -9.84
C MET A 56 -18.78 -9.08 -10.57
N ILE A 57 -18.77 -10.38 -10.28
CA ILE A 57 -17.90 -11.34 -10.94
C ILE A 57 -18.43 -11.58 -12.35
N ASP A 58 -17.56 -11.40 -13.35
CA ASP A 58 -17.88 -11.60 -14.76
C ASP A 58 -18.41 -13.03 -14.99
N LYS A 59 -19.50 -13.16 -15.76
CA LYS A 59 -20.14 -14.44 -16.08
C LYS A 59 -19.16 -15.49 -16.60
N LYS A 60 -18.10 -15.10 -17.32
CA LYS A 60 -17.06 -16.02 -17.81
C LYS A 60 -16.29 -16.73 -16.69
N LEU A 61 -16.30 -16.17 -15.49
CA LEU A 61 -15.69 -16.74 -14.29
C LEU A 61 -16.69 -17.52 -13.42
N GLY A 62 -18.00 -17.46 -13.72
CA GLY A 62 -19.06 -18.04 -12.90
C GLY A 62 -19.15 -19.57 -12.92
N ASP A 63 -18.72 -20.21 -14.01
CA ASP A 63 -18.91 -21.66 -14.18
C ASP A 63 -17.92 -22.51 -13.39
N LYS A 64 -16.78 -21.95 -13.00
CA LYS A 64 -15.66 -22.67 -12.41
C LYS A 64 -15.32 -22.12 -11.01
N PRO A 65 -14.73 -22.94 -10.14
CA PRO A 65 -14.23 -22.45 -8.86
C PRO A 65 -13.27 -21.26 -9.05
N LEU A 66 -13.47 -20.25 -8.21
CA LEU A 66 -12.70 -19.02 -8.14
C LEU A 66 -12.14 -18.90 -6.72
N PHE A 67 -10.89 -18.46 -6.62
CA PHE A 67 -10.28 -18.05 -5.36
C PHE A 67 -9.38 -16.84 -5.59
N PHE A 68 -9.00 -16.20 -4.50
CA PHE A 68 -8.10 -15.07 -4.53
C PHE A 68 -6.74 -15.42 -3.94
N GLU A 69 -5.70 -14.74 -4.43
CA GLU A 69 -4.33 -14.82 -3.93
C GLU A 69 -3.82 -13.42 -3.64
N ILE A 70 -3.14 -13.24 -2.51
CA ILE A 70 -2.35 -12.03 -2.25
C ILE A 70 -0.86 -12.33 -2.36
N SER A 71 -0.10 -11.37 -2.90
CA SER A 71 1.36 -11.49 -2.97
C SER A 71 2.05 -10.14 -2.84
N ILE A 72 3.28 -10.15 -2.32
CA ILE A 72 4.17 -8.98 -2.24
C ILE A 72 5.59 -9.39 -2.64
N GLY A 73 6.11 -8.81 -3.72
CA GLY A 73 7.29 -9.35 -4.39
C GLY A 73 7.05 -10.81 -4.81
N ASN A 74 7.94 -11.71 -4.38
CA ASN A 74 7.79 -13.14 -4.63
C ASN A 74 7.00 -13.87 -3.52
N ALA A 75 6.78 -13.22 -2.37
CA ALA A 75 6.13 -13.86 -1.24
C ALA A 75 4.64 -14.04 -1.50
N GLY A 76 4.14 -15.26 -1.29
CA GLY A 76 2.74 -15.63 -1.49
C GLY A 76 2.37 -16.05 -2.92
N ASN A 77 3.32 -15.98 -3.87
CA ASN A 77 3.09 -16.43 -5.24
C ASN A 77 3.08 -17.97 -5.29
N SER A 78 1.88 -18.56 -5.36
CA SER A 78 1.72 -20.02 -5.38
C SER A 78 1.80 -20.62 -6.78
N LEU A 79 1.43 -19.86 -7.82
CA LEU A 79 1.32 -20.37 -9.20
C LEU A 79 2.65 -20.36 -9.97
N ASP A 80 3.53 -19.37 -9.74
CA ASP A 80 4.78 -19.24 -10.52
C ASP A 80 6.00 -19.91 -9.84
N GLY A 81 5.79 -20.65 -8.75
CA GLY A 81 6.79 -21.58 -8.19
C GLY A 81 8.01 -20.96 -7.49
N HIS A 82 8.05 -19.66 -7.19
CA HIS A 82 9.19 -18.99 -6.54
C HIS A 82 8.85 -18.44 -5.14
N ASN A 83 8.45 -19.29 -4.19
CA ASN A 83 8.40 -18.91 -2.77
C ASN A 83 9.82 -18.98 -2.15
N GLU A 84 10.74 -18.09 -2.56
CA GLU A 84 12.15 -18.10 -2.07
C GLU A 84 12.39 -17.26 -0.80
N THR A 85 11.38 -16.88 -0.04
CA THR A 85 11.59 -16.06 1.19
C THR A 85 12.08 -16.85 2.42
N SER A 86 12.38 -18.15 2.29
CA SER A 86 12.76 -19.03 3.39
C SER A 86 14.15 -19.65 3.31
N LYS A 87 15.06 -19.22 2.41
CA LYS A 87 16.46 -19.69 2.48
C LYS A 87 17.19 -18.98 3.63
N ASP A 88 17.08 -19.59 4.80
CA ASP A 88 18.05 -19.74 5.89
C ASP A 88 19.00 -18.56 6.19
N ILE A 89 18.68 -17.83 7.26
CA ILE A 89 19.69 -17.21 8.13
C ILE A 89 19.79 -18.10 9.38
N SER A 90 20.44 -19.25 9.23
CA SER A 90 21.01 -19.99 10.34
C SER A 90 22.51 -20.06 10.10
N GLU A 91 23.24 -19.10 10.67
CA GLU A 91 24.64 -19.33 10.99
C GLU A 91 24.69 -20.50 11.98
N SER A 92 25.39 -21.58 11.62
CA SER A 92 26.31 -22.30 12.51
C SER A 92 27.00 -23.42 11.74
N ASP A 93 28.33 -23.40 11.82
CA ASP A 93 29.21 -24.54 11.64
C ASP A 93 28.65 -25.80 12.33
N SER A 94 28.60 -26.93 11.63
CA SER A 94 29.07 -28.26 12.08
C SER A 94 28.56 -29.38 11.17
N ASP A 95 29.41 -30.40 11.06
CA ASP A 95 29.35 -31.59 10.20
C ASP A 95 28.07 -32.44 10.28
N GLU A 96 27.81 -33.10 9.15
CA GLU A 96 27.24 -34.45 8.99
C GLU A 96 26.13 -34.91 9.96
N ASN A 97 24.87 -34.91 9.50
CA ASN A 97 24.16 -36.18 9.24
C ASN A 97 22.75 -36.01 8.66
N LEU A 98 22.37 -37.07 7.96
CA LEU A 98 21.26 -37.28 7.06
C LEU A 98 19.88 -37.41 7.75
N GLU A 99 18.84 -36.98 7.03
CA GLU A 99 17.42 -37.39 7.11
C GLU A 99 16.58 -37.01 8.35
N THR A 100 15.95 -35.84 8.26
CA THR A 100 14.49 -35.71 8.45
C THR A 100 14.06 -34.41 7.77
N VAL A 101 13.64 -34.51 6.50
CA VAL A 101 12.98 -33.40 5.81
C VAL A 101 11.61 -33.21 6.47
N THR A 102 11.58 -32.42 7.54
CA THR A 102 10.36 -31.75 7.95
C THR A 102 10.05 -30.76 6.83
N THR A 103 9.16 -31.16 5.93
CA THR A 103 8.44 -30.26 5.04
C THR A 103 7.58 -29.35 5.91
N SER A 104 8.21 -28.36 6.55
CA SER A 104 7.49 -27.24 7.15
C SER A 104 6.87 -26.48 6.00
N ALA A 105 5.60 -26.78 5.73
CA ALA A 105 4.81 -26.01 4.81
C ALA A 105 5.03 -24.52 5.13
N PRO A 106 5.23 -23.67 4.12
CA PRO A 106 5.38 -22.25 4.34
C PRO A 106 4.29 -21.76 5.30
N SER A 107 4.68 -21.09 6.39
CA SER A 107 3.78 -20.62 7.47
C SER A 107 2.89 -19.43 7.04
N TRP A 108 2.50 -19.41 5.77
CA TRP A 108 1.70 -18.37 5.15
C TRP A 108 0.59 -18.97 4.29
N GLN A 109 -0.59 -18.37 4.39
CA GLN A 109 -1.79 -18.73 3.64
C GLN A 109 -2.09 -17.57 2.70
N SER A 110 -1.49 -17.59 1.51
CA SER A 110 -1.64 -16.50 0.54
C SER A 110 -2.93 -16.59 -0.27
N THR A 111 -3.68 -17.70 -0.17
CA THR A 111 -4.87 -17.97 -0.97
C THR A 111 -6.12 -18.21 -0.12
N THR A 112 -7.27 -17.80 -0.65
CA THR A 112 -8.58 -18.24 -0.13
C THR A 112 -8.91 -19.65 -0.64
N SER A 113 -9.84 -20.32 0.03
CA SER A 113 -10.41 -21.57 -0.47
C SER A 113 -11.15 -21.36 -1.82
N PRO A 114 -11.01 -22.27 -2.80
CA PRO A 114 -11.79 -22.25 -4.03
C PRO A 114 -13.29 -22.39 -3.75
N ALA A 115 -14.09 -21.49 -4.31
CA ALA A 115 -15.54 -21.53 -4.23
C ALA A 115 -16.16 -21.20 -5.59
N LYS A 116 -17.29 -21.84 -5.92
CA LYS A 116 -18.00 -21.57 -7.17
C LYS A 116 -18.83 -20.29 -7.01
N PRO A 117 -18.71 -19.29 -7.91
CA PRO A 117 -19.57 -18.12 -7.87
C PRO A 117 -21.05 -18.49 -8.04
N MET A 118 -21.92 -17.81 -7.30
CA MET A 118 -23.37 -17.92 -7.36
C MET A 118 -23.96 -16.71 -8.08
N THR A 119 -25.18 -16.85 -8.61
CA THR A 119 -25.91 -15.77 -9.28
C THR A 119 -27.41 -15.98 -9.09
N ASN A 120 -28.16 -14.87 -9.01
CA ASN A 120 -29.62 -14.89 -8.96
C ASN A 120 -30.24 -14.53 -10.33
N ASP A 121 -29.50 -13.81 -11.18
CA ASP A 121 -29.99 -13.21 -12.44
C ASP A 121 -29.23 -13.69 -13.69
N HIS A 122 -28.18 -14.50 -13.51
CA HIS A 122 -27.23 -14.93 -14.54
C HIS A 122 -26.44 -13.81 -15.24
N ILE A 123 -26.50 -12.59 -14.71
CA ILE A 123 -25.78 -11.41 -15.21
C ILE A 123 -24.59 -11.15 -14.32
N TYR A 124 -24.81 -11.04 -13.01
CA TYR A 124 -23.74 -10.80 -12.04
C TYR A 124 -23.57 -11.98 -11.10
N HIS A 125 -22.33 -12.41 -10.94
CA HIS A 125 -21.97 -13.46 -9.99
C HIS A 125 -21.35 -12.86 -8.72
N PHE A 126 -21.45 -13.58 -7.62
CA PHE A 126 -20.83 -13.25 -6.34
C PHE A 126 -20.35 -14.51 -5.63
N LEU A 127 -19.40 -14.37 -4.71
CA LEU A 127 -18.99 -15.46 -3.83
C LEU A 127 -19.71 -15.35 -2.49
N PRO A 128 -20.40 -16.41 -2.04
CA PRO A 128 -21.27 -16.38 -0.87
C PRO A 128 -20.46 -16.50 0.43
N TYR A 129 -19.66 -15.48 0.77
CA TYR A 129 -18.85 -15.50 2.01
C TYR A 129 -19.69 -15.30 3.27
N TRP A 130 -20.89 -14.71 3.18
CA TRP A 130 -21.82 -14.53 4.30
C TRP A 130 -21.12 -13.96 5.55
N ASP A 131 -21.16 -14.64 6.68
CA ASP A 131 -20.54 -14.21 7.93
C ASP A 131 -19.07 -14.63 8.04
N ASP A 132 -18.61 -15.55 7.19
CA ASP A 132 -17.26 -16.12 7.21
C ASP A 132 -16.36 -15.44 6.17
N LYS A 133 -15.62 -14.42 6.63
CA LYS A 133 -14.74 -13.63 5.75
C LYS A 133 -13.41 -14.33 5.58
N PRO A 134 -13.04 -14.82 4.37
CA PRO A 134 -11.78 -15.51 4.18
C PRO A 134 -10.61 -14.53 4.32
N CYS A 135 -9.57 -14.98 5.01
CA CYS A 135 -8.36 -14.23 5.26
C CYS A 135 -7.18 -14.84 4.51
N MET A 136 -6.23 -13.98 4.18
CA MET A 136 -4.96 -14.34 3.58
C MET A 136 -3.85 -13.58 4.27
N HIS A 137 -2.67 -14.18 4.37
CA HIS A 137 -1.52 -13.55 4.99
C HIS A 137 -0.19 -14.05 4.44
N VAL A 138 0.78 -13.15 4.38
CA VAL A 138 2.12 -13.41 3.83
C VAL A 138 3.16 -12.75 4.71
N ARG A 139 4.32 -13.39 4.84
CA ARG A 139 5.52 -12.79 5.42
C ARG A 139 6.59 -12.61 4.36
N SER A 140 7.35 -11.54 4.49
CA SER A 140 8.44 -11.25 3.55
C SER A 140 9.51 -10.43 4.23
N VAL A 141 10.77 -10.60 3.82
CA VAL A 141 11.92 -9.91 4.40
C VAL A 141 12.45 -8.91 3.38
N TRP A 142 12.55 -7.64 3.78
CA TRP A 142 13.03 -6.57 2.91
C TRP A 142 13.94 -5.60 3.67
N PRO A 143 14.85 -4.90 2.98
CA PRO A 143 15.54 -3.76 3.57
C PRO A 143 14.57 -2.70 4.10
N ASP A 144 14.76 -2.21 5.33
CA ASP A 144 13.85 -1.24 5.95
C ASP A 144 14.01 0.18 5.38
N TYR A 145 13.25 0.45 4.33
CA TYR A 145 13.10 1.78 3.70
C TYR A 145 11.76 2.45 4.01
N ARG A 146 11.01 2.01 5.04
CA ARG A 146 9.67 2.54 5.37
C ARG A 146 9.61 4.06 5.51
N ARG A 147 10.69 4.67 6.00
CA ARG A 147 10.81 6.13 6.16
C ARG A 147 10.50 6.93 4.88
N ARG A 148 10.79 6.38 3.69
CA ARG A 148 10.49 7.04 2.40
C ARG A 148 8.98 7.12 2.19
N MET A 149 8.29 6.01 2.46
CA MET A 149 6.84 5.93 2.40
C MET A 149 6.19 6.78 3.50
N TYR A 150 6.68 6.69 4.74
CA TYR A 150 6.18 7.49 5.86
C TYR A 150 6.25 9.00 5.59
N ASN A 151 7.40 9.48 5.09
CA ASN A 151 7.56 10.87 4.70
C ASN A 151 6.53 11.28 3.64
N SER A 152 6.35 10.44 2.62
CA SER A 152 5.37 10.69 1.55
C SER A 152 3.93 10.68 2.05
N ASN A 153 3.60 9.78 2.99
CA ASN A 153 2.26 9.65 3.57
C ASN A 153 1.86 10.88 4.40
N ILE A 154 2.77 11.42 5.21
CA ILE A 154 2.48 12.64 5.99
C ILE A 154 2.18 13.80 5.02
N ILE A 155 2.97 13.95 3.95
CA ILE A 155 2.77 15.00 2.95
C ILE A 155 1.44 14.80 2.20
N ALA A 156 1.14 13.56 1.80
CA ALA A 156 -0.12 13.23 1.14
C ALA A 156 -1.34 13.62 2.00
N ARG A 157 -1.31 13.35 3.31
CA ARG A 157 -2.39 13.77 4.23
C ARG A 157 -2.57 15.29 4.29
N ILE A 158 -1.48 16.06 4.22
CA ILE A 158 -1.56 17.54 4.15
C ILE A 158 -2.19 17.97 2.82
N VAL A 159 -1.80 17.32 1.72
CA VAL A 159 -2.33 17.60 0.37
C VAL A 159 -3.82 17.28 0.29
N ASP A 160 -4.26 16.12 0.77
CA ASP A 160 -5.66 15.69 0.74
C ASP A 160 -6.55 16.70 1.47
N LYS A 161 -6.15 17.12 2.69
CA LYS A 161 -6.86 18.13 3.48
C LYS A 161 -6.91 19.50 2.81
N LEU A 162 -5.79 19.93 2.23
CA LEU A 162 -5.73 21.20 1.51
C LEU A 162 -6.62 21.17 0.25
N GLU A 163 -6.62 20.07 -0.48
CA GLU A 163 -7.46 19.88 -1.67
C GLU A 163 -8.95 19.88 -1.32
N GLU A 164 -9.35 19.13 -0.29
CA GLU A 164 -10.72 19.11 0.22
C GLU A 164 -11.17 20.51 0.62
N GLY A 165 -10.39 21.20 1.47
CA GLY A 165 -10.71 22.55 1.91
C GLY A 165 -10.78 23.57 0.76
N LEU A 166 -9.88 23.49 -0.22
CA LEU A 166 -9.94 24.38 -1.40
C LEU A 166 -11.11 24.07 -2.33
N SER A 167 -11.57 22.82 -2.39
CA SER A 167 -12.78 22.41 -3.12
C SER A 167 -14.06 22.96 -2.46
N GLU A 168 -14.12 22.90 -1.12
CA GLU A 168 -15.21 23.50 -0.35
C GLU A 168 -15.25 25.03 -0.55
N VAL A 169 -14.11 25.70 -0.43
CA VAL A 169 -13.99 27.15 -0.69
C VAL A 169 -14.41 27.51 -2.11
N HIS A 170 -14.08 26.66 -3.10
CA HIS A 170 -14.52 26.87 -4.48
C HIS A 170 -16.04 26.84 -4.58
N SER A 171 -16.67 25.82 -4.01
CA SER A 171 -18.12 25.64 -4.00
C SER A 171 -18.84 26.81 -3.31
N LEU A 172 -18.31 27.27 -2.17
CA LEU A 172 -18.82 28.46 -1.46
C LEU A 172 -18.67 29.75 -2.28
N SER A 173 -17.60 29.87 -3.08
CA SER A 173 -17.41 30.99 -3.98
C SER A 173 -18.41 31.01 -5.14
N GLU A 174 -18.90 29.86 -5.60
CA GLU A 174 -19.88 29.79 -6.69
C GLU A 174 -21.26 30.29 -6.26
N ILE A 175 -21.62 30.07 -4.99
CA ILE A 175 -22.89 30.53 -4.41
C ILE A 175 -22.79 31.91 -3.74
N GLU A 176 -21.64 32.59 -3.89
CA GLU A 176 -21.35 33.90 -3.28
C GLU A 176 -21.55 33.94 -1.75
N ASP A 177 -21.17 32.86 -1.05
CA ASP A 177 -21.36 32.77 0.41
C ASP A 177 -20.56 33.88 1.13
N PRO A 178 -21.19 34.62 2.07
CA PRO A 178 -20.54 35.73 2.79
C PRO A 178 -19.41 35.30 3.74
N ASN A 179 -19.21 33.99 3.96
CA ASN A 179 -18.16 33.43 4.81
C ASN A 179 -17.01 32.79 4.02
N VAL A 180 -16.98 32.91 2.68
CA VAL A 180 -15.96 32.27 1.83
C VAL A 180 -14.52 32.67 2.23
N GLU A 181 -14.30 33.91 2.65
CA GLU A 181 -12.99 34.37 3.12
C GLU A 181 -12.62 33.75 4.46
N ARG A 182 -13.60 33.54 5.35
CA ARG A 182 -13.38 32.85 6.62
C ARG A 182 -12.99 31.39 6.36
N SER A 183 -13.69 30.72 5.45
CA SER A 183 -13.37 29.36 5.04
C SER A 183 -11.95 29.26 4.49
N LEU A 184 -11.56 30.15 3.56
CA LEU A 184 -10.18 30.18 3.04
C LEU A 184 -9.13 30.42 4.14
N ARG A 185 -9.40 31.29 5.12
CA ARG A 185 -8.48 31.49 6.25
C ARG A 185 -8.34 30.25 7.12
N ASN A 186 -9.41 29.47 7.30
CA ASN A 186 -9.38 28.21 8.04
C ASN A 186 -8.54 27.16 7.30
N VAL A 187 -8.75 27.02 5.98
CA VAL A 187 -7.96 26.12 5.13
C VAL A 187 -6.46 26.46 5.19
N LEU A 188 -6.11 27.75 5.14
CA LEU A 188 -4.71 28.20 5.24
C LEU A 188 -4.11 27.99 6.64
N GLU A 189 -4.92 28.10 7.70
CA GLU A 189 -4.49 27.76 9.06
C GLU A 189 -4.21 26.27 9.20
N GLU A 190 -5.12 25.42 8.74
CA GLU A 190 -4.95 23.97 8.78
C GLU A 190 -3.73 23.54 7.97
N LEU A 191 -3.50 24.14 6.80
CA LEU A 191 -2.28 23.94 6.03
C LEU A 191 -1.03 24.30 6.84
N SER A 192 -1.00 25.48 7.48
CA SER A 192 0.15 25.91 8.29
C SER A 192 0.41 24.94 9.44
N MET A 193 -0.64 24.48 10.13
CA MET A 193 -0.55 23.50 11.22
C MET A 193 -0.08 22.13 10.72
N GLY A 194 -0.57 21.68 9.56
CA GLY A 194 -0.11 20.46 8.90
C GLY A 194 1.38 20.50 8.58
N CYS A 195 1.87 21.61 8.01
CA CYS A 195 3.28 21.82 7.73
C CYS A 195 4.11 21.80 9.03
N LEU A 196 3.68 22.48 10.10
CA LEU A 196 4.37 22.45 11.40
C LEU A 196 4.44 21.04 11.99
N ARG A 197 3.36 20.27 11.89
CA ARG A 197 3.32 18.88 12.36
C ARG A 197 4.27 17.98 11.58
N PHE A 198 4.35 18.13 10.25
CA PHE A 198 5.34 17.42 9.44
C PHE A 198 6.78 17.69 9.93
N ILE A 199 7.11 18.96 10.20
CA ILE A 199 8.43 19.34 10.70
C ILE A 199 8.71 18.72 12.07
N SER A 200 7.72 18.72 12.96
CA SER A 200 7.83 18.11 14.29
C SER A 200 8.11 16.60 14.20
N ILE A 201 7.33 15.86 13.41
CA ILE A 201 7.48 14.40 13.24
C ILE A 201 8.85 14.07 12.61
N THR A 202 9.20 14.76 11.52
CA THR A 202 10.42 14.43 10.77
C THR A 202 11.71 14.88 11.46
N LYS A 203 11.69 15.94 12.27
CA LYS A 203 12.83 16.33 13.13
C LYS A 203 12.91 15.48 14.40
N GLY A 204 11.77 15.11 15.00
CA GLY A 204 11.71 14.22 16.17
C GLY A 204 12.22 12.81 15.90
N ASN A 205 12.01 12.30 14.67
CA ASN A 205 12.57 11.03 14.20
C ASN A 205 14.09 11.12 13.87
N GLY A 206 14.73 12.26 14.14
CA GLY A 206 16.13 12.60 13.85
C GLY A 206 17.18 11.91 14.73
N SER A 207 16.80 11.15 15.76
CA SER A 207 17.77 10.62 16.75
C SER A 207 18.09 9.13 16.64
N SER A 208 17.54 8.41 15.66
CA SER A 208 18.17 7.15 15.24
C SER A 208 19.24 7.48 14.20
N ALA A 209 20.48 7.66 14.69
CA ALA A 209 21.71 7.47 13.93
C ALA A 209 21.78 5.99 13.47
N GLY A 210 20.81 5.57 12.67
CA GLY A 210 20.56 4.19 12.32
C GLY A 210 21.06 3.90 10.92
N MET A 211 21.78 2.79 10.80
CA MET A 211 22.19 2.10 9.58
C MET A 211 21.19 2.26 8.42
N GLY A 212 21.70 2.37 7.19
CA GLY A 212 20.87 2.30 5.99
C GLY A 212 20.18 3.59 5.55
N LYS A 213 20.62 4.79 6.00
CA LYS A 213 20.26 6.07 5.34
C LYS A 213 21.28 6.42 4.28
N THR A 214 20.85 6.41 3.02
CA THR A 214 21.69 6.87 1.91
C THR A 214 21.88 8.38 2.00
N LYS A 215 22.91 8.91 1.30
CA LYS A 215 23.08 10.35 1.16
C LYS A 215 21.86 11.00 0.50
N LEU A 216 21.25 10.33 -0.48
CA LEU A 216 20.03 10.79 -1.13
C LEU A 216 18.84 10.87 -0.17
N ASP A 217 18.67 9.90 0.73
CA ASP A 217 17.62 9.95 1.76
C ASP A 217 17.77 11.20 2.65
N LYS A 218 19.02 11.52 3.04
CA LYS A 218 19.33 12.68 3.89
C LYS A 218 19.05 13.99 3.16
N GLU A 219 19.44 14.12 1.90
CA GLU A 219 19.18 15.34 1.14
C GLU A 219 17.69 15.48 0.77
N ARG A 220 17.00 14.38 0.50
CA ARG A 220 15.56 14.38 0.22
C ARG A 220 14.74 14.83 1.42
N ILE A 221 15.03 14.33 2.62
CA ILE A 221 14.29 14.77 3.82
C ILE A 221 14.56 16.25 4.13
N LYS A 222 15.80 16.73 3.96
CA LYS A 222 16.13 18.16 4.12
C LYS A 222 15.37 19.04 3.13
N LEU A 223 15.30 18.61 1.86
CA LEU A 223 14.52 19.28 0.83
C LEU A 223 13.05 19.37 1.25
N CYS A 224 12.44 18.23 1.62
CA CYS A 224 11.03 18.20 2.04
C CYS A 224 10.79 19.13 3.25
N GLN A 225 11.65 19.06 4.27
CA GLN A 225 11.57 19.93 5.44
C GLN A 225 11.63 21.41 5.07
N ARG A 226 12.60 21.82 4.26
CA ARG A 226 12.75 23.22 3.85
C ARG A 226 11.53 23.71 3.06
N GLU A 227 11.09 22.94 2.05
CA GLU A 227 9.96 23.36 1.20
C GLU A 227 8.65 23.40 1.99
N ILE A 228 8.39 22.43 2.86
CA ILE A 228 7.16 22.36 3.68
C ILE A 228 7.15 23.47 4.74
N GLU A 229 8.28 23.73 5.40
CA GLU A 229 8.40 24.85 6.34
C GLU A 229 8.18 26.19 5.63
N HIS A 230 8.75 26.36 4.43
CA HIS A 230 8.52 27.55 3.61
C HIS A 230 7.05 27.71 3.23
N ILE A 231 6.39 26.66 2.73
CA ILE A 231 4.96 26.69 2.39
C ILE A 231 4.10 26.99 3.62
N GLY A 232 4.40 26.38 4.77
CA GLY A 232 3.66 26.64 6.01
C GLY A 232 3.75 28.09 6.49
N ASN A 233 4.92 28.73 6.32
CA ASN A 233 5.11 30.17 6.58
C ASN A 233 4.37 31.05 5.57
N MET A 234 4.44 30.70 4.28
CA MET A 234 3.72 31.40 3.22
C MET A 234 2.19 31.30 3.40
N ALA A 235 1.68 30.15 3.86
CA ALA A 235 0.26 29.97 4.18
C ALA A 235 -0.19 30.87 5.33
N ARG A 236 0.61 30.94 6.42
CA ARG A 236 0.34 31.82 7.57
C ARG A 236 0.29 33.29 7.18
N ASN A 237 1.24 33.73 6.36
CA ASN A 237 1.29 35.11 5.86
C ASN A 237 0.11 35.39 4.92
N LEU A 238 -0.19 34.45 4.01
CA LEU A 238 -1.31 34.58 3.08
C LEU A 238 -2.65 34.70 3.82
N LYS A 239 -2.84 33.91 4.90
CA LYS A 239 -4.01 33.95 5.77
C LYS A 239 -4.28 35.35 6.31
N ALA A 240 -3.25 36.07 6.77
CA ALA A 240 -3.40 37.43 7.30
C ALA A 240 -3.90 38.44 6.23
N LEU A 241 -3.53 38.21 4.96
CA LEU A 241 -3.82 39.09 3.83
C LEU A 241 -5.12 38.77 3.08
N VAL A 242 -5.87 37.74 3.51
CA VAL A 242 -7.18 37.45 2.94
C VAL A 242 -8.14 38.60 3.28
N THR A 243 -8.81 39.16 2.28
CA THR A 243 -9.88 40.14 2.42
C THR A 243 -10.90 39.87 1.31
N LYS A 244 -12.08 40.49 1.38
CA LYS A 244 -13.10 40.35 0.34
C LYS A 244 -12.57 40.71 -1.06
N ASN A 245 -11.79 41.79 -1.15
CA ASN A 245 -11.24 42.25 -2.44
C ASN A 245 -10.04 41.41 -2.92
N SER A 246 -9.32 40.74 -2.01
CA SER A 246 -8.14 39.93 -2.38
C SER A 246 -8.46 38.44 -2.58
N PHE A 247 -9.67 37.99 -2.21
CA PHE A 247 -10.06 36.57 -2.16
C PHE A 247 -9.62 35.78 -3.40
N LYS A 248 -10.00 36.20 -4.61
CA LYS A 248 -9.72 35.47 -5.85
C LYS A 248 -8.22 35.22 -6.06
N GLU A 249 -7.41 36.25 -5.81
CA GLU A 249 -5.95 36.16 -5.94
C GLU A 249 -5.34 35.26 -4.86
N ARG A 250 -5.82 35.37 -3.62
CA ARG A 250 -5.34 34.56 -2.49
C ARG A 250 -5.72 33.09 -2.65
N TYR A 251 -6.94 32.81 -3.13
CA TYR A 251 -7.39 31.46 -3.45
C TYR A 251 -6.50 30.82 -4.52
N LYS A 252 -6.26 31.53 -5.63
CA LYS A 252 -5.33 31.07 -6.68
C LYS A 252 -3.91 30.83 -6.14
N THR A 253 -3.44 31.70 -5.25
CA THR A 253 -2.15 31.51 -4.59
C THR A 253 -2.12 30.23 -3.74
N ALA A 254 -3.18 29.95 -2.98
CA ALA A 254 -3.30 28.72 -2.19
C ALA A 254 -3.29 27.46 -3.07
N GLN A 255 -3.93 27.49 -4.24
CA GLN A 255 -3.85 26.41 -5.23
C GLN A 255 -2.41 26.15 -5.71
N THR A 256 -1.57 27.18 -5.81
CA THR A 256 -0.14 26.97 -6.15
C THR A 256 0.62 26.22 -5.05
N TYR A 257 0.25 26.40 -3.78
CA TYR A 257 0.85 25.65 -2.67
C TYR A 257 0.48 24.17 -2.77
N LEU A 258 -0.78 23.86 -3.11
CA LEU A 258 -1.23 22.49 -3.36
C LEU A 258 -0.40 21.80 -4.44
N GLN A 259 -0.17 22.46 -5.59
CA GLN A 259 0.65 21.89 -6.66
C GLN A 259 2.08 21.63 -6.19
N LYS A 260 2.71 22.59 -5.48
CA LYS A 260 4.06 22.42 -4.93
C LYS A 260 4.16 21.22 -3.98
N LEU A 261 3.17 21.03 -3.10
CA LEU A 261 3.15 19.91 -2.18
C LEU A 261 2.97 18.56 -2.89
N ARG A 262 2.15 18.49 -3.94
CA ARG A 262 1.99 17.27 -4.75
C ARG A 262 3.32 16.77 -5.33
N PHE A 263 4.19 17.69 -5.77
CA PHE A 263 5.52 17.31 -6.27
C PHE A 263 6.42 16.69 -5.19
N LEU A 264 6.18 16.97 -3.89
CA LEU A 264 6.97 16.41 -2.79
C LEU A 264 6.53 15.00 -2.39
N ILE A 265 5.30 14.58 -2.72
CA ILE A 265 4.76 13.25 -2.40
C ILE A 265 5.52 12.15 -3.14
N GLU A 266 5.85 12.36 -4.41
CA GLU A 266 6.43 11.33 -5.26
C GLU A 266 7.91 11.12 -4.97
N ASP A 267 8.23 10.03 -4.29
CA ASP A 267 9.61 9.57 -4.08
C ASP A 267 10.06 8.69 -5.26
N ALA A 268 11.16 9.08 -5.91
CA ALA A 268 11.71 8.33 -7.03
C ALA A 268 12.22 6.94 -6.61
N GLN A 269 12.52 6.74 -5.32
CA GLN A 269 13.08 5.50 -4.83
C GLN A 269 11.98 4.59 -4.27
N GLN A 270 11.76 3.45 -4.93
CA GLN A 270 10.89 2.39 -4.40
C GLN A 270 11.44 1.86 -3.07
N ALA A 271 10.56 1.66 -2.09
CA ALA A 271 10.91 1.19 -0.75
C ALA A 271 10.56 -0.29 -0.56
N LEU A 272 9.35 -0.68 -0.95
CA LEU A 272 8.84 -2.04 -0.94
C LEU A 272 8.16 -2.33 -2.28
N PRO A 273 8.11 -3.59 -2.73
CA PRO A 273 7.34 -3.96 -3.91
C PRO A 273 5.84 -3.81 -3.64
N ASP A 274 5.08 -3.64 -4.72
CA ASP A 274 3.64 -3.50 -4.63
C ASP A 274 2.96 -4.82 -4.25
N VAL A 275 1.79 -4.69 -3.62
CA VAL A 275 0.91 -5.80 -3.29
C VAL A 275 0.02 -6.09 -4.50
N PHE A 276 -0.14 -7.37 -4.79
CA PHE A 276 -1.06 -7.85 -5.83
C PHE A 276 -2.17 -8.66 -5.19
N VAL A 277 -3.39 -8.43 -5.66
CA VAL A 277 -4.55 -9.29 -5.40
C VAL A 277 -4.92 -9.93 -6.73
N TRP A 278 -4.83 -11.25 -6.82
CA TRP A 278 -5.14 -12.03 -8.02
C TRP A 278 -6.45 -12.78 -7.85
N ALA A 279 -7.24 -12.85 -8.91
CA ALA A 279 -8.35 -13.79 -9.06
C ALA A 279 -7.87 -14.98 -9.89
N ILE A 280 -7.98 -16.19 -9.34
CA ILE A 280 -7.49 -17.42 -9.96
C ILE A 280 -8.65 -18.36 -10.22
N SER A 281 -8.75 -18.83 -11.46
CA SER A 281 -9.67 -19.90 -11.85
C SER A 281 -8.99 -20.84 -12.84
N SER A 282 -9.28 -22.14 -12.74
CA SER A 282 -8.67 -23.18 -13.60
C SER A 282 -7.13 -23.15 -13.63
N GLY A 283 -6.48 -22.83 -12.51
CA GLY A 283 -5.02 -22.71 -12.43
C GLY A 283 -4.44 -21.52 -13.20
N LYS A 284 -5.25 -20.53 -13.58
CA LYS A 284 -4.79 -19.34 -14.32
C LYS A 284 -5.20 -18.07 -13.59
N ARG A 285 -4.32 -17.06 -13.61
CA ARG A 285 -4.62 -15.69 -13.18
C ARG A 285 -5.56 -15.04 -14.19
N THR A 286 -6.78 -14.78 -13.76
CA THR A 286 -7.87 -14.28 -14.61
C THR A 286 -8.06 -12.77 -14.50
N ALA A 287 -7.90 -12.22 -13.30
CA ALA A 287 -7.95 -10.79 -13.04
C ALA A 287 -7.01 -10.41 -11.90
N TYR A 288 -6.70 -9.12 -11.78
CA TYR A 288 -5.80 -8.63 -10.73
C TYR A 288 -6.04 -7.17 -10.36
N GLN A 289 -5.53 -6.80 -9.19
CA GLN A 289 -5.32 -5.42 -8.79
C GLN A 289 -3.89 -5.28 -8.25
N ARG A 290 -3.23 -4.16 -8.59
CA ARG A 290 -1.92 -3.78 -8.07
C ARG A 290 -2.10 -2.61 -7.12
N ILE A 291 -1.48 -2.67 -5.96
CA ILE A 291 -1.66 -1.73 -4.85
C ILE A 291 -0.29 -1.32 -4.34
N PRO A 292 0.06 -0.02 -4.36
CA PRO A 292 1.31 0.46 -3.80
C PRO A 292 1.45 0.08 -2.33
N ALA A 293 2.60 -0.47 -1.92
CA ALA A 293 2.85 -0.79 -0.52
C ALA A 293 2.77 0.45 0.40
N ARG A 294 3.08 1.64 -0.15
CA ARG A 294 2.93 2.94 0.51
C ARG A 294 1.52 3.16 1.04
N ASP A 295 0.51 2.71 0.32
CA ASP A 295 -0.90 2.97 0.66
C ASP A 295 -1.40 2.03 1.76
N LEU A 296 -0.67 0.92 2.03
CA LEU A 296 -1.03 -0.11 3.01
C LEU A 296 -0.12 -0.13 4.25
N ILE A 297 1.02 0.55 4.23
CA ILE A 297 2.03 0.46 5.29
C ILE A 297 1.54 1.05 6.62
N TYR A 298 1.71 0.30 7.69
CA TYR A 298 1.36 0.66 9.05
C TYR A 298 2.52 1.39 9.75
N SER A 299 2.18 2.39 10.55
CA SER A 299 3.04 2.99 11.57
C SER A 299 2.27 3.15 12.89
N ILE A 300 3.01 3.34 13.97
CA ILE A 300 2.43 3.74 15.26
C ILE A 300 2.03 5.22 15.28
N VAL A 301 2.62 6.03 14.38
CA VAL A 301 2.24 7.42 14.14
C VAL A 301 1.23 7.43 13.01
N ASP A 302 -0.01 7.82 13.29
CA ASP A 302 -1.10 7.73 12.31
C ASP A 302 -0.78 8.49 11.01
N GLU A 303 -0.12 9.66 11.11
CA GLU A 303 0.24 10.47 9.95
C GLU A 303 1.22 9.76 8.98
N GLU A 304 1.98 8.78 9.47
CA GLU A 304 2.89 7.97 8.66
C GLU A 304 2.18 6.77 8.00
N CYS A 305 1.00 6.38 8.48
CA CYS A 305 0.23 5.26 7.93
C CYS A 305 -0.24 5.55 6.50
N GLY A 306 -0.22 4.51 5.67
CA GLY A 306 -0.80 4.54 4.34
C GLY A 306 -2.30 4.84 4.39
N ARG A 307 -2.79 5.55 3.37
CA ARG A 307 -4.18 6.02 3.25
C ARG A 307 -5.25 4.92 3.38
N ASP A 308 -4.92 3.70 2.92
CA ASP A 308 -5.83 2.56 2.88
C ASP A 308 -5.40 1.46 3.87
N CYS A 309 -4.39 1.73 4.71
CA CYS A 309 -3.95 0.85 5.78
C CYS A 309 -5.05 0.71 6.84
N SER A 310 -5.32 -0.51 7.29
CA SER A 310 -6.32 -0.78 8.34
C SER A 310 -7.72 -0.24 7.98
N ARG A 311 -8.10 -0.30 6.70
CA ARG A 311 -9.42 0.14 6.22
C ARG A 311 -9.97 -0.86 5.22
N VAL A 312 -11.29 -1.02 5.22
CA VAL A 312 -11.98 -1.72 4.14
C VAL A 312 -12.01 -0.81 2.92
N GLN A 313 -11.51 -1.31 1.80
CA GLN A 313 -11.48 -0.61 0.52
C GLN A 313 -12.14 -1.43 -0.58
N THR A 314 -12.62 -0.74 -1.62
CA THR A 314 -13.20 -1.38 -2.80
C THR A 314 -12.15 -1.49 -3.89
N LEU A 315 -11.89 -2.70 -4.37
CA LEU A 315 -11.01 -2.95 -5.52
C LEU A 315 -11.83 -3.44 -6.72
N PHE A 316 -11.54 -2.91 -7.89
CA PHE A 316 -12.08 -3.38 -9.16
C PHE A 316 -11.00 -4.15 -9.91
N LEU A 317 -11.11 -5.48 -9.94
CA LEU A 317 -10.11 -6.31 -10.59
C LEU A 317 -10.19 -6.15 -12.11
N LYS A 318 -9.03 -6.02 -12.74
CA LYS A 318 -8.86 -5.84 -14.19
C LYS A 318 -8.15 -7.02 -14.83
N LEU A 319 -8.27 -7.15 -16.14
CA LEU A 319 -7.62 -8.21 -16.90
C LEU A 319 -6.08 -8.03 -16.92
N PRO A 320 -5.30 -9.13 -16.79
CA PRO A 320 -3.85 -9.07 -16.87
C PRO A 320 -3.31 -8.81 -18.29
N GLY A 321 -2.11 -8.24 -18.37
CA GLY A 321 -1.37 -8.02 -19.61
C GLY A 321 -2.03 -7.00 -20.56
N LYS A 322 -1.77 -7.14 -21.87
CA LYS A 322 -2.27 -6.22 -22.90
C LYS A 322 -3.81 -6.18 -23.00
N ARG A 323 -4.50 -7.19 -22.47
CA ARG A 323 -5.98 -7.26 -22.46
C ARG A 323 -6.60 -6.24 -21.49
N GLY A 324 -5.85 -5.81 -20.49
CA GLY A 324 -6.23 -4.74 -19.57
C GLY A 324 -5.93 -3.33 -20.08
N VAL A 325 -5.38 -3.18 -21.29
CA VAL A 325 -5.00 -1.88 -21.88
C VAL A 325 -5.98 -1.52 -22.99
N GLY A 326 -6.58 -0.32 -22.93
CA GLY A 326 -7.57 0.16 -23.90
C GLY A 326 -9.02 -0.05 -23.45
N PRO A 327 -10.02 0.14 -24.34
CA PRO A 327 -11.46 0.09 -24.01
C PRO A 327 -11.90 -1.22 -23.35
N SER A 328 -11.30 -2.35 -23.73
CA SER A 328 -11.55 -3.67 -23.15
C SER A 328 -10.95 -3.86 -21.75
N GLY A 329 -10.04 -2.99 -21.31
CA GLY A 329 -9.46 -2.99 -19.97
C GLY A 329 -10.35 -2.34 -18.91
N TRP A 330 -11.40 -1.62 -19.33
CA TRP A 330 -12.41 -1.03 -18.45
C TRP A 330 -13.42 -2.05 -17.94
N THR A 331 -13.43 -3.27 -18.49
CA THR A 331 -14.34 -4.32 -18.06
C THR A 331 -13.94 -4.82 -16.67
N ILE A 332 -14.73 -4.44 -15.67
CA ILE A 332 -14.60 -4.94 -14.29
C ILE A 332 -14.79 -6.45 -14.31
N GLN A 333 -13.79 -7.20 -13.85
CA GLN A 333 -13.85 -8.67 -13.79
C GLN A 333 -14.43 -9.17 -12.47
N ALA A 334 -14.19 -8.42 -11.39
CA ALA A 334 -14.77 -8.63 -10.08
C ALA A 334 -14.63 -7.33 -9.27
N LYS A 335 -15.59 -7.09 -8.37
CA LYS A 335 -15.52 -6.06 -7.34
C LYS A 335 -15.26 -6.75 -6.00
N LEU A 336 -14.19 -6.36 -5.32
CA LEU A 336 -13.85 -6.82 -3.98
C LEU A 336 -14.06 -5.69 -2.97
N GLN A 337 -14.70 -5.99 -1.85
CA GLN A 337 -14.49 -5.24 -0.61
C GLN A 337 -13.47 -5.99 0.22
N ILE A 338 -12.31 -5.38 0.45
CA ILE A 338 -11.18 -6.05 1.09
C ILE A 338 -10.57 -5.13 2.16
N TYR A 339 -10.27 -5.72 3.31
CA TYR A 339 -9.45 -5.10 4.34
C TYR A 339 -8.00 -5.53 4.15
N MET A 340 -7.05 -4.61 4.26
CA MET A 340 -5.62 -4.94 4.17
C MET A 340 -4.77 -4.18 5.20
N TRP A 341 -3.70 -4.84 5.63
CA TRP A 341 -2.72 -4.31 6.57
C TRP A 341 -1.32 -4.79 6.19
N LEU A 342 -0.35 -3.89 6.07
CA LEU A 342 1.06 -4.22 5.83
C LEU A 342 1.92 -3.54 6.89
N GLY A 343 2.80 -4.26 7.58
CA GLY A 343 3.66 -3.65 8.59
C GLY A 343 4.73 -4.59 9.10
N LEU A 344 5.55 -4.13 10.04
CA LEU A 344 6.55 -4.99 10.67
C LEU A 344 5.88 -6.06 11.53
N VAL A 345 6.45 -7.26 11.57
CA VAL A 345 5.96 -8.37 12.42
C VAL A 345 5.85 -7.98 13.89
N LYS A 346 6.75 -7.14 14.41
CA LYS A 346 6.67 -6.63 15.79
C LYS A 346 5.42 -5.78 16.08
N HIS A 347 4.78 -5.23 15.04
CA HIS A 347 3.52 -4.49 15.14
C HIS A 347 2.30 -5.33 14.77
N LYS A 348 2.50 -6.64 14.49
CA LYS A 348 1.45 -7.55 14.03
C LYS A 348 0.18 -7.45 14.86
N LYS A 349 0.25 -7.31 16.18
CA LYS A 349 -0.93 -7.21 17.06
C LYS A 349 -1.99 -6.18 16.65
N ASN A 350 -1.62 -5.17 15.86
CA ASN A 350 -2.54 -4.14 15.38
C ASN A 350 -3.27 -4.50 14.06
N PHE A 351 -3.00 -5.68 13.48
CA PHE A 351 -3.47 -6.02 12.13
C PHE A 351 -4.99 -6.08 12.00
N VAL A 352 -5.74 -6.25 13.09
CA VAL A 352 -7.21 -6.31 13.12
C VAL A 352 -7.89 -5.00 13.50
N ASN A 353 -7.13 -3.98 13.93
CA ASN A 353 -7.70 -2.81 14.61
C ASN A 353 -8.67 -1.99 13.74
N GLY A 354 -8.56 -2.11 12.42
CA GLY A 354 -9.43 -1.40 11.48
C GLY A 354 -10.52 -2.26 10.84
N LEU A 355 -10.68 -3.52 11.26
CA LEU A 355 -11.77 -4.36 10.77
C LEU A 355 -13.12 -3.81 11.26
N PRO A 356 -14.20 -3.95 10.47
CA PRO A 356 -15.56 -3.70 10.94
C PRO A 356 -15.82 -4.46 12.24
N LYS A 357 -16.46 -3.83 13.22
CA LYS A 357 -16.77 -4.46 14.51
C LYS A 357 -17.78 -5.60 14.34
N GLY A 358 -17.95 -6.42 15.36
CA GLY A 358 -18.96 -7.49 15.37
C GLY A 358 -18.46 -8.87 14.93
N TYR A 359 -17.16 -9.04 14.78
CA TYR A 359 -16.52 -10.35 14.59
C TYR A 359 -16.17 -11.03 15.91
N GLU A 360 -16.14 -12.36 15.89
CA GLU A 360 -15.67 -13.18 17.00
C GLU A 360 -14.16 -13.04 17.17
N VAL A 361 -13.70 -12.68 18.38
CA VAL A 361 -12.26 -12.61 18.66
C VAL A 361 -11.71 -14.02 18.89
N SER A 362 -11.21 -14.61 17.81
CA SER A 362 -10.61 -15.95 17.81
C SER A 362 -9.32 -16.04 18.64
N HIS A 363 -8.90 -17.26 18.97
CA HIS A 363 -7.67 -17.49 19.74
C HIS A 363 -6.41 -16.99 19.00
N GLU A 364 -6.40 -17.06 17.68
CA GLU A 364 -5.35 -16.54 16.79
C GLU A 364 -5.20 -15.02 16.93
N ILE A 365 -6.32 -14.30 16.97
CA ILE A 365 -6.34 -12.84 17.14
C ILE A 365 -5.86 -12.47 18.56
N LYS A 366 -6.33 -13.19 19.60
CA LYS A 366 -5.86 -12.97 20.98
C LYS A 366 -4.35 -13.15 21.14
N ASN A 367 -3.76 -14.05 20.37
CA ASN A 367 -2.32 -14.33 20.38
C ASN A 367 -1.52 -13.58 19.32
N ALA A 368 -2.08 -12.52 18.72
CA ALA A 368 -1.43 -11.76 17.65
C ALA A 368 -0.11 -11.08 18.07
N GLU A 369 0.09 -10.85 19.38
CA GLU A 369 1.34 -10.31 19.93
C GLU A 369 2.53 -11.27 19.75
N ARG A 370 2.28 -12.58 19.66
CA ARG A 370 3.33 -13.58 19.45
C ARG A 370 3.77 -13.54 17.99
N PRO A 371 5.02 -13.18 17.66
CA PRO A 371 5.47 -13.04 16.27
C PRO A 371 5.25 -14.29 15.43
N ARG A 372 5.34 -15.50 16.00
CA ARG A 372 5.19 -16.78 15.29
C ARG A 372 3.77 -17.36 15.31
N SER A 373 2.81 -16.74 16.02
CA SER A 373 1.43 -17.21 15.96
C SER A 373 0.90 -17.08 14.52
N MET A 374 0.05 -18.00 14.11
CA MET A 374 -0.65 -17.88 12.83
C MET A 374 -1.80 -16.89 12.99
N PRO A 375 -2.04 -16.00 12.03
CA PRO A 375 -3.29 -15.25 11.94
C PRO A 375 -4.46 -16.20 11.62
N PRO A 376 -5.71 -15.77 11.84
CA PRO A 376 -6.87 -16.56 11.44
C PRO A 376 -6.94 -16.69 9.90
N SER A 377 -7.43 -17.83 9.44
CA SER A 377 -7.74 -18.10 8.03
C SER A 377 -9.13 -17.60 7.63
N ILE A 378 -10.01 -17.39 8.61
CA ILE A 378 -11.38 -16.90 8.46
C ILE A 378 -11.69 -15.98 9.65
N ILE A 379 -12.38 -14.88 9.40
CA ILE A 379 -12.97 -14.03 10.44
C ILE A 379 -14.49 -14.19 10.39
N HIS A 380 -15.06 -14.73 11.46
CA HIS A 380 -16.49 -14.97 11.61
C HIS A 380 -17.20 -13.75 12.23
N TYR A 381 -18.23 -13.24 11.57
CA TYR A 381 -19.07 -12.14 12.09
C TYR A 381 -20.31 -12.67 12.81
N ILE A 382 -20.44 -12.36 14.10
CA ILE A 382 -21.58 -12.78 14.93
C ILE A 382 -22.69 -11.73 14.86
N GLU A 383 -22.30 -10.46 14.86
CA GLU A 383 -23.26 -9.38 14.73
C GLU A 383 -23.71 -9.33 13.27
N LYS A 384 -25.00 -9.60 13.05
CA LYS A 384 -25.67 -9.28 11.80
C LYS A 384 -25.75 -7.77 11.71
N HIS A 385 -24.69 -7.14 11.23
CA HIS A 385 -24.80 -5.78 10.71
C HIS A 385 -25.81 -5.88 9.58
N LEU A 386 -26.99 -5.31 9.80
CA LEU A 386 -27.88 -4.95 8.71
C LEU A 386 -27.04 -4.03 7.83
N CYS A 387 -26.41 -4.59 6.80
CA CYS A 387 -25.59 -3.83 5.91
C CYS A 387 -26.50 -2.78 5.26
N ASP A 388 -26.42 -1.54 5.73
CA ASP A 388 -27.00 -0.36 5.07
C ASP A 388 -26.45 -0.18 3.63
N LEU A 389 -25.49 -1.02 3.22
CA LEU A 389 -25.03 -1.20 1.84
C LEU A 389 -26.06 -1.84 0.89
N LEU A 390 -27.15 -2.44 1.39
CA LEU A 390 -28.28 -2.86 0.53
C LEU A 390 -29.27 -1.73 0.22
N ARG A 391 -29.21 -0.58 0.91
CA ARG A 391 -30.13 0.54 0.67
C ARG A 391 -29.78 1.43 -0.51
N HIS A 392 -28.57 1.34 -1.07
CA HIS A 392 -28.16 2.14 -2.24
C HIS A 392 -28.19 1.38 -3.57
N SER A 393 -28.65 0.13 -3.58
CA SER A 393 -28.77 -0.69 -4.80
C SER A 393 -30.22 -0.95 -5.23
N VAL A 394 -31.18 -0.32 -4.56
CA VAL A 394 -32.61 -0.42 -4.88
C VAL A 394 -33.21 0.98 -4.79
N PHE A 395 -32.84 1.89 -5.69
CA PHE A 395 -33.62 3.08 -6.10
C PHE A 395 -32.88 3.83 -7.21
N VAL A 396 -32.59 3.16 -8.33
CA VAL A 396 -32.49 3.83 -9.65
C VAL A 396 -32.93 2.80 -10.70
N TYR A 397 -34.23 2.75 -10.97
CA TYR A 397 -34.82 2.47 -12.28
C TYR A 397 -36.17 3.16 -12.35
#